data_AF-A0A2E0BDJ8-F1
#
_entry.id   AF-A0A2E0BDJ8-F1
#
_cell.length_a   1.000
_cell.length_b   1.000
_cell.length_c   1.000
_cell.angle_alpha   90.00
_cell.angle_beta   90.00
_cell.angle_gamma   90.00
#
_symmetry.space_group_name_H-M   'P 1'
#
loop_
_entity.id
_entity.type
_entity.pdbx_description
1 polymer ?
#
loop_
_entity_poly.entity_id
_entity_poly.type
_entity_poly.pdbx_seq_one_letter_code
_entity_poly.pdbx_strand_id
1 'polypeptide(L)'
;MIKIDKLIDSISSFLRERFDSMKGDLIEKISSIISKLISFFILFLILMFVVGFASISLGNYINTVLDSSFLGYGIISLFYLIIFLLLFQLSKSGTLKKMIEKEMRKGLKN
;
A
#
# COMPACT_ATOMS: atom_id res chain seq x y z
N MET A 1 16.96 -41.37 -39.40
CA MET A 1 17.36 -40.05 -38.87
C MET A 1 16.17 -39.12 -38.57
N ILE A 2 15.03 -39.24 -39.26
CA ILE A 2 13.87 -38.31 -39.21
C ILE A 2 13.09 -38.24 -37.86
N LYS A 3 13.28 -39.19 -36.92
CA LYS A 3 12.48 -39.21 -35.67
C LYS A 3 13.03 -38.31 -34.56
N ILE A 4 14.35 -38.12 -34.51
CA ILE A 4 15.01 -37.33 -33.47
C ILE A 4 14.75 -35.84 -33.69
N ASP A 5 14.84 -35.38 -34.95
CA ASP A 5 14.55 -33.99 -35.30
C ASP A 5 13.12 -33.59 -34.97
N LYS A 6 12.13 -34.45 -35.27
CA LYS A 6 10.73 -34.21 -34.88
C LYS A 6 10.51 -34.16 -33.36
N LEU A 7 11.27 -34.96 -32.60
CA LEU A 7 11.19 -34.96 -31.14
C LEU A 7 11.77 -33.65 -30.57
N ILE A 8 12.89 -33.20 -31.13
CA ILE A 8 13.54 -31.93 -30.78
C ILE A 8 12.62 -30.75 -31.11
N ASP A 9 11.98 -30.73 -32.27
CA ASP A 9 11.04 -29.68 -32.66
C ASP A 9 9.80 -29.62 -31.75
N SER A 10 9.30 -30.78 -31.33
CA SER A 10 8.14 -30.86 -30.42
C SER A 10 8.48 -30.36 -29.02
N ILE A 11 9.65 -30.73 -28.50
CA ILE A 11 10.17 -30.24 -27.21
C ILE A 11 10.44 -28.74 -27.28
N SER A 12 11.04 -28.27 -28.37
CA SER A 12 11.31 -26.86 -28.62
C SER A 12 10.02 -26.05 -28.65
N SER A 13 9.00 -26.52 -29.38
CA SER A 13 7.69 -25.86 -29.47
C SER A 13 6.98 -25.81 -28.12
N PHE A 14 6.99 -26.91 -27.37
CA PHE A 14 6.42 -26.97 -26.02
C PHE A 14 7.12 -26.02 -25.04
N LEU A 15 8.46 -25.97 -25.08
CA LEU A 15 9.24 -25.04 -24.27
C LEU A 15 8.93 -23.59 -24.66
N ARG A 16 8.75 -23.30 -25.95
CA ARG A 16 8.41 -21.97 -26.46
C ARG A 16 7.04 -21.51 -25.96
N GLU A 17 6.02 -22.35 -26.07
CA GLU A 17 4.68 -22.07 -25.54
C GLU A 17 4.69 -21.85 -24.03
N ARG A 18 5.43 -22.66 -23.28
CA ARG A 18 5.59 -22.50 -21.83
C ARG A 18 6.28 -21.18 -21.49
N PHE A 19 7.34 -20.81 -22.22
CA PHE A 19 8.03 -19.54 -22.02
C PHE A 19 7.14 -18.34 -22.35
N ASP A 20 6.36 -18.39 -23.42
CA ASP A 20 5.48 -17.30 -23.82
C ASP A 20 4.29 -17.16 -22.85
N SER A 21 3.73 -18.27 -22.38
CA SER A 21 2.71 -18.26 -21.31
C SER A 21 3.26 -17.65 -20.01
N MET A 22 4.47 -18.05 -19.61
CA MET A 22 5.11 -17.56 -18.39
C MET A 22 5.45 -16.06 -18.46
N LYS A 23 5.81 -15.54 -19.65
CA LYS A 23 5.95 -14.09 -19.88
C LYS A 23 4.61 -13.37 -19.73
N GLY A 24 3.53 -13.95 -20.27
CA GLY A 24 2.18 -13.42 -20.13
C GLY A 24 1.76 -13.28 -18.67
N ASP A 25 1.90 -14.36 -17.89
CA ASP A 25 1.58 -14.39 -16.45
C ASP A 25 2.39 -13.36 -15.65
N LEU A 26 3.67 -13.19 -16.00
CA LEU A 26 4.54 -12.18 -15.38
C LEU A 26 4.08 -10.77 -15.69
N ILE A 27 3.77 -10.46 -16.96
CA ILE A 27 3.27 -9.15 -17.38
C ILE A 27 1.93 -8.86 -16.68
N GLU A 28 1.05 -9.83 -16.58
CA GLU A 28 -0.25 -9.67 -15.92
C GLU A 28 -0.10 -9.40 -14.42
N LYS A 29 0.75 -10.17 -13.72
CA LYS A 29 1.05 -9.94 -12.30
C LYS A 29 1.67 -8.57 -12.05
N ILE A 30 2.67 -8.20 -12.85
CA ILE A 30 3.34 -6.90 -12.75
C ILE A 30 2.33 -5.78 -13.01
N SER A 31 1.52 -5.90 -14.05
CA SER A 31 0.48 -4.92 -14.38
C SER A 31 -0.52 -4.77 -13.24
N SER A 32 -1.00 -5.87 -12.66
CA SER A 32 -1.91 -5.85 -11.51
C SER A 32 -1.32 -5.14 -10.30
N ILE A 33 -0.04 -5.41 -9.98
CA ILE A 33 0.67 -4.77 -8.87
C ILE A 33 0.82 -3.27 -9.14
N ILE A 34 1.25 -2.90 -10.35
CA ILE A 34 1.44 -1.50 -10.75
C ILE A 34 0.11 -0.75 -10.70
N SER A 35 -0.97 -1.29 -11.24
CA SER A 35 -2.29 -0.65 -11.21
C SER A 35 -2.79 -0.43 -9.78
N LYS A 36 -2.60 -1.41 -8.89
CA LYS A 36 -2.93 -1.27 -7.46
C LYS A 36 -2.08 -0.19 -6.79
N LEU A 37 -0.77 -0.16 -7.08
CA LEU A 37 0.15 0.82 -6.51
C LEU A 37 -0.20 2.23 -6.96
N ILE A 38 -0.49 2.43 -8.24
CA ILE A 38 -0.91 3.74 -8.79
C ILE A 38 -2.22 4.18 -8.14
N SER A 39 -3.22 3.30 -8.08
CA SER A 39 -4.52 3.62 -7.47
C SER A 39 -4.36 4.00 -6.00
N PHE A 40 -3.58 3.22 -5.25
CA PHE A 40 -3.27 3.50 -3.85
C PHE A 40 -2.53 4.83 -3.70
N PHE A 41 -1.55 5.11 -4.55
CA PHE A 41 -0.77 6.34 -4.52
C PHE A 41 -1.63 7.58 -4.78
N ILE A 42 -2.52 7.53 -5.78
CA ILE A 42 -3.45 8.64 -6.07
C ILE A 42 -4.35 8.89 -4.86
N LEU A 43 -4.95 7.84 -4.30
CA LEU A 43 -5.85 7.96 -3.16
C LEU A 43 -5.12 8.49 -1.92
N PHE A 44 -3.93 7.98 -1.65
CA PHE A 44 -3.06 8.42 -0.56
C PHE A 44 -2.68 9.90 -0.73
N LEU A 45 -2.33 10.32 -1.95
CA LEU A 45 -1.97 11.70 -2.25
C LEU A 45 -3.14 12.66 -1.99
N ILE A 46 -4.34 12.31 -2.47
CA ILE A 46 -5.55 13.11 -2.22
C ILE A 46 -5.84 13.19 -0.73
N LEU A 47 -5.76 12.06 -0.02
CA LEU A 47 -5.97 12.02 1.43
C LEU A 47 -4.97 12.91 2.17
N MET A 48 -3.69 12.89 1.75
CA MET A 48 -2.66 13.74 2.33
C MET A 48 -3.00 15.23 2.17
N PHE A 49 -3.46 15.65 1.00
CA PHE A 49 -3.93 17.02 0.79
C PHE A 49 -5.13 17.37 1.66
N VAL A 50 -6.15 16.50 1.70
CA VAL A 50 -7.35 16.71 2.52
C VAL A 50 -6.99 16.89 3.99
N VAL A 51 -6.15 15.99 4.54
CA VAL A 51 -5.71 16.06 5.95
C VAL A 51 -4.87 17.32 6.20
N GLY A 52 -3.97 17.67 5.28
CA GLY A 52 -3.15 18.88 5.39
C GLY A 52 -3.98 20.16 5.42
N PHE A 53 -4.88 20.33 4.44
CA PHE A 53 -5.77 21.49 4.39
C PHE A 53 -6.77 21.51 5.54
N ALA A 54 -7.31 20.36 5.95
CA ALA A 54 -8.17 20.27 7.13
C ALA A 54 -7.42 20.71 8.40
N SER A 55 -6.15 20.32 8.56
CA SER A 55 -5.31 20.74 9.68
C SER A 55 -5.07 22.24 9.68
N ILE A 56 -4.78 22.83 8.52
CA ILE A 56 -4.58 24.29 8.40
C ILE A 56 -5.89 25.02 8.70
N SER A 57 -7.02 24.54 8.16
CA SER A 57 -8.34 25.12 8.39
C SER A 57 -8.75 25.06 9.86
N LEU A 58 -8.62 23.89 10.49
CA LEU A 58 -8.86 23.72 11.93
C LEU A 58 -7.92 24.58 12.77
N GLY A 59 -6.65 24.69 12.36
CA GLY A 59 -5.66 25.50 13.07
C GLY A 59 -6.05 26.97 13.06
N ASN A 60 -6.46 27.46 11.90
CA ASN A 60 -6.98 28.82 11.75
C ASN A 60 -8.28 29.03 12.52
N TYR A 61 -9.20 28.07 12.51
CA TYR A 61 -10.44 28.16 13.29
C TYR A 61 -10.17 28.22 14.81
N ILE A 62 -9.23 27.40 15.30
CA ILE A 62 -8.86 27.45 16.72
C ILE A 62 -8.14 28.79 17.02
N ASN A 63 -7.28 29.27 16.13
CA ASN A 63 -6.62 30.56 16.25
C ASN A 63 -7.63 31.73 16.38
N THR A 64 -8.72 31.74 15.60
CA THR A 64 -9.74 32.79 15.69
C THR A 64 -10.55 32.71 16.99
N VAL A 65 -10.81 31.50 17.51
CA VAL A 65 -11.53 31.32 18.78
C VAL A 65 -10.65 31.69 19.99
N LEU A 66 -9.35 31.43 19.91
CA LEU A 66 -8.38 31.74 20.97
C LEU A 66 -7.77 33.15 20.86
N ASP A 67 -8.18 33.93 19.86
CA ASP A 67 -7.66 35.27 19.55
C ASP A 67 -6.12 35.31 19.47
N SER A 68 -5.55 34.25 18.90
CA SER A 68 -4.10 34.00 18.88
C SER A 68 -3.66 33.51 17.51
N SER A 69 -2.53 34.01 17.00
CA SER A 69 -2.06 33.70 15.65
C SER A 69 -1.43 32.31 15.50
N PHE A 70 -1.11 31.60 16.60
CA PHE A 70 -0.31 30.37 16.54
C PHE A 70 -0.79 29.21 17.43
N LEU A 71 -1.59 29.47 18.47
CA LEU A 71 -1.95 28.44 19.46
C LEU A 71 -2.76 27.29 18.85
N GLY A 72 -3.60 27.55 17.84
CA GLY A 72 -4.37 26.55 17.13
C GLY A 72 -3.51 25.53 16.39
N TYR A 73 -2.41 25.96 15.77
CA TYR A 73 -1.45 25.04 15.16
C TYR A 73 -0.72 24.20 16.21
N GLY A 74 -0.39 24.79 17.37
CA GLY A 74 0.22 24.09 18.49
C GLY A 74 -0.67 22.97 19.04
N ILE A 75 -1.97 23.24 19.22
CA ILE A 75 -2.95 22.26 19.70
C ILE A 75 -3.08 21.09 18.72
N ILE A 76 -3.17 21.37 17.42
CA ILE A 76 -3.26 20.32 16.38
C ILE A 76 -1.97 19.49 16.34
N SER A 77 -0.80 20.12 16.48
CA SER A 77 0.48 19.43 16.56
C SER A 77 0.54 18.49 17.78
N LEU A 78 0.11 18.95 18.95
CA LEU A 78 0.01 18.13 20.17
C LEU A 78 -0.94 16.94 19.97
N PHE A 79 -2.09 17.17 19.34
CA PHE A 79 -3.04 16.11 19.01
C PHE A 79 -2.42 15.04 18.11
N TYR A 80 -1.70 15.44 17.05
CA TYR A 80 -0.99 14.48 16.19
C TYR A 80 0.15 13.76 16.92
N LEU A 81 0.84 14.43 17.83
CA LEU A 81 1.89 13.83 18.64
C LEU A 81 1.34 12.74 19.58
N ILE A 82 0.17 12.97 20.17
CA ILE A 82 -0.52 11.96 20.99
C ILE A 82 -0.90 10.74 20.16
N ILE A 83 -1.51 10.94 18.97
CA ILE A 83 -1.83 9.85 18.06
C ILE A 83 -0.57 9.07 17.67
N PHE A 84 0.52 9.77 17.36
CA PHE A 84 1.79 9.16 17.02
C PHE A 84 2.32 8.29 18.17
N LEU A 85 2.31 8.79 19.41
CA LEU A 85 2.74 8.01 20.57
C LEU A 85 1.88 6.77 20.81
N LEU A 86 0.55 6.88 20.66
CA LEU A 86 -0.36 5.73 20.75
C LEU A 86 -0.05 4.67 19.69
N LEU A 87 0.14 5.10 18.44
CA LEU A 87 0.51 4.20 17.35
C LEU A 87 1.89 3.57 17.56
N PHE A 88 2.85 4.35 18.05
CA PHE A 88 4.20 3.88 18.37
C PHE A 88 4.16 2.80 19.46
N GLN A 89 3.38 3.01 20.52
CA GLN A 89 3.22 2.04 21.59
C GLN A 89 2.49 0.77 21.13
N LEU A 90 1.45 0.90 20.29
CA LEU A 90 0.75 -0.24 19.68
C LEU A 90 1.65 -1.05 18.74
N SER A 91 2.49 -0.37 17.97
CA SER A 91 3.49 -0.99 17.10
C SER A 91 4.52 -1.77 17.93
N LYS A 92 5.03 -1.17 19.00
CA LYS A 92 6.02 -1.78 19.91
C LYS A 92 5.44 -2.94 20.74
N SER A 93 4.16 -2.89 21.08
CA SER A 93 3.44 -3.95 21.82
C SER A 93 3.35 -5.28 21.04
N GLY A 94 3.67 -5.29 19.73
CA GLY A 94 3.51 -6.47 18.88
C GLY A 94 2.04 -6.83 18.62
N THR A 95 1.10 -6.04 19.15
CA THR A 95 -0.34 -6.18 18.96
C THR A 95 -0.74 -5.92 17.51
N LEU A 96 -0.07 -4.97 16.83
CA LEU A 96 -0.22 -4.76 15.39
C LEU A 96 0.25 -5.98 14.59
N LYS A 97 1.41 -6.54 14.95
CA LYS A 97 1.97 -7.76 14.31
C LYS A 97 1.03 -8.96 14.49
N LYS A 98 0.46 -9.14 15.68
CA LYS A 98 -0.52 -10.20 15.98
C LYS A 98 -1.85 -10.02 15.24
N MET A 99 -2.34 -8.79 15.05
CA MET A 99 -3.54 -8.53 14.25
C MET A 99 -3.32 -8.81 12.76
N ILE A 100 -2.18 -8.38 12.21
CA ILE A 100 -1.82 -8.63 10.81
C ILE A 100 -1.62 -10.13 10.57
N GLU A 101 -0.91 -10.84 11.46
CA GLU A 101 -0.74 -12.30 11.37
C GLU A 101 -2.07 -13.05 11.47
N LYS A 102 -3.02 -12.58 12.28
CA LYS A 102 -4.34 -13.20 12.44
C LYS A 102 -5.20 -13.06 11.17
N GLU A 103 -5.16 -11.91 10.51
CA GLU A 103 -5.89 -11.69 9.26
C GLU A 103 -5.23 -12.39 8.07
N MET A 104 -3.89 -12.42 7.99
CA MET A 104 -3.14 -13.23 7.02
C MET A 104 -3.46 -14.73 7.15
N ARG A 105 -3.53 -15.26 8.39
CA ARG A 105 -3.88 -16.67 8.63
C ARG A 105 -5.33 -17.02 8.27
N LYS A 106 -6.26 -16.06 8.36
CA LYS A 106 -7.64 -16.24 7.91
C LYS A 106 -7.76 -16.29 6.39
N GLY A 107 -7.02 -15.43 5.69
CA GLY A 107 -6.98 -15.42 4.23
C GLY A 107 -6.38 -16.69 3.60
N LEU A 108 -5.50 -17.39 4.33
CA LEU A 108 -4.91 -18.68 3.91
C LEU A 108 -5.78 -19.90 4.23
N LYS A 109 -6.84 -19.74 5.03
CA LYS A 109 -7.72 -20.84 5.45
C LYS A 109 -9.04 -20.90 4.66
N ASN A 110 -9.23 -19.98 3.73
CA ASN A 110 -10.33 -19.93 2.76
C ASN A 110 -9.80 -20.25 1.36
#